data_AF-A0A7K2HNN3-F1
#
_entry.id   AF-A0A7K2HNN3-F1
#
_cell.length_a   1.000
_cell.length_b   1.000
_cell.length_c   1.000
_cell.angle_alpha   90.00
_cell.angle_beta   90.00
_cell.angle_gamma   90.00
#
_symmetry.space_group_name_H-M   'P 1'
#
loop_
_entity.id
_entity.type
_entity.pdbx_description
1 polymer ?
#
loop_
_entity_poly.entity_id
_entity_poly.type
_entity_poly.pdbx_seq_one_letter_code
_entity_poly.pdbx_strand_id
1 'polypeptide(L)'
;MTDNLDVTGGRRGGGPPDEFAGYDDLPAVERGDRDDSPGAPRFDGDVSALPDRACWALQNLLTRRFISGDRQPQLWSWVAEYQDPLRVRLSELDLRLRIVDELEVAFVEQAGYESRWGRRILKREAIHTYDAILALHLAKYLRASRDEQVLITREEIHELFAGVTNTIDRDLALFDKRIEHAIDKMDELEFLRKQRDDPDTFTVSPAISAVMTASVITDLQKQFEQFIGSGETGDDAASETLETSAADRDEDDDDEGDDW
;
A
#
# COMPACT_ATOMS: atom_id res chain seq x y z
N MET A 1 53.80 53.81 16.30
CA MET A 1 53.40 54.59 15.11
C MET A 1 54.01 53.88 13.91
N THR A 2 53.13 53.35 13.05
CA THR A 2 53.30 52.85 11.67
C THR A 2 54.72 52.61 11.13
N ASP A 3 54.99 51.40 10.61
CA ASP A 3 55.18 51.24 9.15
C ASP A 3 55.21 49.77 8.69
N ASN A 4 54.91 49.63 7.40
CA ASN A 4 54.74 48.45 6.54
C ASN A 4 56.01 47.63 6.27
N LEU A 5 55.78 46.41 5.76
CA LEU A 5 56.28 45.78 4.50
C LEU A 5 56.49 44.28 4.74
N ASP A 6 55.71 43.37 4.16
CA ASP A 6 55.61 42.95 2.74
C ASP A 6 56.23 41.54 2.59
N VAL A 7 55.84 40.85 1.53
CA VAL A 7 56.46 39.68 0.89
C VAL A 7 55.68 38.36 0.95
N THR A 8 54.74 38.30 -0.01
CA THR A 8 54.54 37.25 -1.04
C THR A 8 54.17 35.81 -0.67
N GLY A 9 53.05 35.38 -1.26
CA GLY A 9 53.16 34.47 -2.41
C GLY A 9 52.57 33.08 -2.23
N GLY A 10 51.42 32.81 -2.85
CA GLY A 10 50.88 31.46 -2.93
C GLY A 10 49.53 31.32 -3.61
N ARG A 11 49.38 31.86 -4.82
CA ARG A 11 48.25 31.53 -5.70
C ARG A 11 48.32 30.04 -6.07
N ARG A 12 47.32 29.23 -5.71
CA ARG A 12 46.94 28.03 -6.47
C ARG A 12 45.43 27.86 -6.51
N GLY A 13 44.90 27.87 -7.72
CA GLY A 13 43.73 27.08 -8.10
C GLY A 13 42.36 27.68 -7.83
N GLY A 14 41.99 28.76 -8.53
CA GLY A 14 40.58 28.99 -8.83
C GLY A 14 40.13 27.96 -9.87
N GLY A 15 39.51 26.88 -9.42
CA GLY A 15 38.60 26.11 -10.27
C GLY A 15 37.32 26.92 -10.50
N PRO A 16 36.59 26.71 -11.61
CA PRO A 16 35.30 27.37 -11.79
C PRO A 16 34.40 27.01 -10.59
N PRO A 17 33.53 27.93 -10.13
CA PRO A 17 32.55 27.57 -9.12
C PRO A 17 31.76 26.38 -9.65
N ASP A 18 31.65 25.35 -8.83
CA ASP A 18 30.86 24.17 -9.14
C ASP A 18 29.39 24.61 -9.27
N GLU A 19 28.95 24.84 -10.51
CA GLU A 19 27.60 25.32 -10.88
C GLU A 19 26.49 24.35 -10.44
N PHE A 20 26.85 23.19 -9.86
CA PHE A 20 25.92 22.17 -9.38
C PHE A 20 25.89 22.01 -7.85
N ALA A 21 26.66 22.79 -7.08
CA ALA A 21 26.71 22.68 -5.61
C ALA A 21 25.49 23.29 -4.87
N GLY A 22 24.38 23.57 -5.57
CA GLY A 22 23.20 24.23 -5.00
C GLY A 22 21.86 23.57 -5.30
N TYR A 23 21.85 22.34 -5.83
CA TYR A 23 20.60 21.63 -6.16
C TYR A 23 19.97 20.86 -4.98
N ASP A 24 20.73 20.63 -3.90
CA ASP A 24 20.24 19.95 -2.68
C ASP A 24 19.80 20.91 -1.56
N ASP A 25 20.19 22.18 -1.62
CA ASP A 25 19.64 23.20 -0.73
C ASP A 25 18.34 23.75 -1.34
N LEU A 26 17.27 22.96 -1.21
CA LEU A 26 15.93 23.52 -1.34
C LEU A 26 15.83 24.71 -0.38
N PRO A 27 15.44 25.92 -0.84
CA PRO A 27 15.31 27.05 0.05
C PRO A 27 14.39 26.61 1.19
N ALA A 28 14.86 26.79 2.43
CA ALA A 28 14.10 26.45 3.62
C ALA A 28 12.71 27.07 3.47
N VAL A 29 11.73 26.24 3.11
CA VAL A 29 10.35 26.67 2.96
C VAL A 29 9.95 27.02 4.38
N GLU A 30 9.92 28.32 4.67
CA GLU A 30 9.18 28.82 5.81
C GLU A 30 7.85 28.08 5.77
N ARG A 31 7.54 27.32 6.83
CA ARG A 31 6.20 26.75 7.06
C ARG A 31 5.25 27.93 7.34
N GLY A 32 5.15 28.82 6.36
CA GLY A 32 4.35 30.03 6.36
C GLY A 32 2.92 29.64 6.03
N ASP A 33 2.04 30.06 6.92
CA ASP A 33 0.59 30.16 6.83
C ASP A 33 -0.16 29.10 6.01
N ARG A 34 -0.93 28.32 6.77
CA ARG A 34 -2.01 27.44 6.35
C ARG A 34 -3.05 28.22 5.54
N ASP A 35 -2.83 28.41 4.25
CA ASP A 35 -3.90 28.88 3.38
C ASP A 35 -4.76 27.69 2.95
N ASP A 36 -5.67 27.29 3.85
CA ASP A 36 -6.75 26.32 3.60
C ASP A 36 -7.90 26.92 2.79
N SER A 37 -7.74 28.14 2.28
CA SER A 37 -8.73 28.77 1.42
C SER A 37 -8.83 28.01 0.09
N PRO A 38 -10.03 27.87 -0.49
CA PRO A 38 -10.16 27.41 -1.87
C PRO A 38 -9.28 28.31 -2.75
N GLY A 39 -8.23 27.74 -3.32
CA GLY A 39 -7.32 28.46 -4.21
C GLY A 39 -8.08 29.05 -5.39
N ALA A 40 -7.44 29.98 -6.11
CA ALA A 40 -7.96 30.42 -7.40
C ALA A 40 -8.30 29.19 -8.28
N PRO A 41 -9.36 29.22 -9.10
CA PRO A 41 -9.72 28.10 -9.97
C PRO A 41 -8.51 27.55 -10.72
N ARG A 42 -8.26 26.23 -10.65
CA ARG A 42 -7.04 25.63 -11.24
C ARG A 42 -7.10 25.52 -12.76
N PHE A 43 -8.31 25.43 -13.31
CA PHE A 43 -8.59 25.40 -14.73
C PHE A 43 -9.95 26.06 -15.00
N ASP A 44 -10.23 26.38 -16.27
CA ASP A 44 -11.51 26.98 -16.67
C ASP A 44 -12.69 26.07 -16.30
N GLY A 45 -13.63 26.59 -15.51
CA GLY A 45 -14.74 25.82 -14.95
C GLY A 45 -14.44 25.05 -13.66
N ASP A 46 -13.26 25.20 -13.04
CA ASP A 46 -12.99 24.63 -11.71
C ASP A 46 -13.82 25.35 -10.63
N VAL A 47 -14.80 24.62 -10.09
CA VAL A 47 -15.69 25.06 -9.00
C VAL A 47 -15.48 24.24 -7.73
N SER A 48 -14.33 23.58 -7.61
CA SER A 48 -14.00 22.77 -6.44
C SER A 48 -13.94 23.62 -5.17
N ALA A 49 -14.62 23.16 -4.12
CA ALA A 49 -14.51 23.72 -2.78
C ALA A 49 -13.33 23.13 -1.98
N LEU A 50 -12.61 22.15 -2.54
CA LEU A 50 -11.45 21.54 -1.90
C LEU A 50 -10.20 22.39 -2.13
N PRO A 51 -9.34 22.57 -1.10
CA PRO A 51 -8.00 23.11 -1.29
C PRO A 51 -7.17 22.27 -2.27
N ASP A 52 -6.15 22.89 -2.87
CA ASP A 52 -5.30 22.24 -3.89
C ASP A 52 -4.65 20.95 -3.38
N ARG A 53 -4.19 20.96 -2.12
CA ARG A 53 -3.58 19.80 -1.45
C ARG A 53 -4.57 18.65 -1.30
N ALA A 54 -5.80 18.93 -0.87
CA ALA A 54 -6.86 17.93 -0.77
C ALA A 54 -7.23 17.36 -2.14
N CYS A 55 -7.29 18.21 -3.17
CA CYS A 55 -7.51 17.74 -4.53
C CYS A 55 -6.40 16.81 -5.02
N TRP A 56 -5.14 17.15 -4.76
CA TRP A 56 -4.00 16.33 -5.17
C TRP A 56 -3.95 15.01 -4.38
N ALA A 57 -4.30 15.03 -3.09
CA ALA A 57 -4.47 13.84 -2.27
C ALA A 57 -5.56 12.91 -2.86
N LEU A 58 -6.72 13.47 -3.23
CA LEU A 58 -7.80 12.71 -3.85
C LEU A 58 -7.37 12.05 -5.17
N GLN A 59 -6.66 12.79 -6.03
CA GLN A 59 -6.16 12.26 -7.30
C GLN A 59 -5.20 11.08 -7.09
N ASN A 60 -4.29 11.18 -6.11
CA ASN A 60 -3.39 10.09 -5.78
C ASN A 60 -4.12 8.90 -5.15
N LEU A 61 -5.11 9.12 -4.29
CA LEU A 61 -5.95 8.06 -3.73
C LEU A 61 -6.69 7.25 -4.81
N LEU A 62 -7.10 7.88 -5.91
CA LEU A 62 -7.82 7.23 -7.01
C LEU A 62 -6.90 6.57 -8.05
N THR A 63 -5.64 6.95 -8.11
CA THR A 63 -4.69 6.46 -9.13
C THR A 63 -3.67 5.47 -8.59
N ARG A 64 -3.48 5.43 -7.27
CA ARG A 64 -2.55 4.53 -6.59
C ARG A 64 -3.29 3.47 -5.80
N ARG A 65 -2.60 2.36 -5.54
CA ARG A 65 -3.13 1.28 -4.68
C ARG A 65 -3.27 1.74 -3.24
N PHE A 66 -2.24 2.42 -2.73
CA PHE A 66 -2.21 3.02 -1.41
C PHE A 66 -1.24 4.22 -1.39
N ILE A 67 -1.34 4.99 -0.32
CA ILE A 67 -0.42 6.06 0.07
C ILE A 67 0.22 5.60 1.38
N SER A 68 1.53 5.76 1.50
CA SER A 68 2.29 5.36 2.69
C SER A 68 3.15 6.53 3.18
N GLY A 69 3.13 6.79 4.49
CA GLY A 69 3.90 7.83 5.15
C GLY A 69 5.40 7.68 4.99
N ASP A 70 5.92 6.44 5.08
CA ASP A 70 7.33 6.13 4.82
C ASP A 70 7.80 6.59 3.43
N ARG A 71 6.94 6.42 2.42
CA ARG A 71 7.29 6.73 1.01
C ARG A 71 7.00 8.16 0.63
N GLN A 72 5.87 8.68 1.09
CA GLN A 72 5.29 9.94 0.64
C GLN A 72 4.74 10.70 1.86
N PRO A 73 5.62 11.13 2.78
CA PRO A 73 5.21 11.70 4.07
C PRO A 73 4.37 12.97 3.90
N GLN A 74 4.71 13.78 2.89
CA GLN A 74 3.93 14.97 2.56
C GLN A 74 2.53 14.62 2.06
N LEU A 75 2.40 13.64 1.16
CA LEU A 75 1.08 13.23 0.66
C LEU A 75 0.23 12.60 1.76
N TRP A 76 0.84 11.74 2.57
CA TRP A 76 0.22 11.17 3.77
C TRP A 76 -0.31 12.27 4.69
N SER A 77 0.50 13.30 4.98
CA SER A 77 0.09 14.42 5.82
C SER A 77 -1.16 15.12 5.29
N TRP A 78 -1.30 15.26 3.97
CA TRP A 78 -2.50 15.86 3.35
C TRP A 78 -3.71 14.94 3.42
N VAL A 79 -3.53 13.63 3.25
CA VAL A 79 -4.64 12.68 3.44
C VAL A 79 -5.12 12.71 4.90
N ALA A 80 -4.18 12.70 5.85
CA ALA A 80 -4.47 12.73 7.27
C ALA A 80 -5.09 14.06 7.74
N GLU A 81 -4.74 15.18 7.11
CA GLU A 81 -5.30 16.51 7.38
C GLU A 81 -6.71 16.68 6.79
N TYR A 82 -6.93 16.24 5.54
CA TYR A 82 -8.16 16.47 4.79
C TYR A 82 -9.11 15.26 4.76
N GLN A 83 -9.09 14.39 5.78
CA GLN A 83 -9.82 13.11 5.76
C GLN A 83 -11.32 13.26 5.46
N ASP A 84 -11.99 14.18 6.16
CA ASP A 84 -13.44 14.35 6.05
C ASP A 84 -13.88 14.87 4.68
N PRO A 85 -13.30 15.95 4.13
CA PRO A 85 -13.62 16.37 2.77
C PRO A 85 -13.30 15.31 1.72
N LEU A 86 -12.22 14.53 1.90
CA LEU A 86 -11.90 13.40 1.04
C LEU A 86 -12.95 12.28 1.12
N ARG A 87 -13.39 11.91 2.33
CA ARG A 87 -14.46 10.92 2.55
C ARG A 87 -15.75 11.33 1.83
N VAL A 88 -16.13 12.61 1.89
CA VAL A 88 -17.31 13.11 1.17
C VAL A 88 -17.16 12.86 -0.34
N ARG A 89 -16.06 13.29 -0.95
CA ARG A 89 -15.86 13.13 -2.41
C ARG A 89 -15.77 11.67 -2.85
N LEU A 90 -15.17 10.81 -2.04
CA LEU A 90 -15.09 9.38 -2.32
C LEU A 90 -16.45 8.70 -2.17
N SER A 91 -17.28 9.14 -1.23
CA SER A 91 -18.62 8.59 -1.02
C SER A 91 -19.55 8.82 -2.21
N GLU A 92 -19.40 9.93 -2.94
CA GLU A 92 -20.13 10.20 -4.20
C GLU A 92 -19.83 9.15 -5.31
N LEU A 93 -18.75 8.39 -5.16
CA LEU A 93 -18.27 7.37 -6.09
C LEU A 93 -18.46 5.94 -5.55
N ASP A 94 -19.21 5.76 -4.45
CA ASP A 94 -19.31 4.49 -3.72
C ASP A 94 -17.93 3.97 -3.26
N LEU A 95 -17.02 4.86 -2.89
CA LEU A 95 -15.67 4.54 -2.43
C LEU A 95 -15.49 4.91 -0.96
N ARG A 96 -14.79 4.05 -0.21
CA ARG A 96 -14.48 4.27 1.21
C ARG A 96 -13.00 4.50 1.40
N LEU A 97 -12.66 5.61 2.06
CA LEU A 97 -11.30 5.89 2.51
C LEU A 97 -10.98 5.07 3.77
N ARG A 98 -9.93 4.24 3.68
CA ARG A 98 -9.34 3.53 4.82
C ARG A 98 -8.03 4.19 5.18
N ILE A 99 -7.84 4.42 6.48
CA ILE A 99 -6.63 5.01 7.06
C ILE A 99 -6.25 4.11 8.23
N VAL A 100 -5.01 3.66 8.25
CA VAL A 100 -4.39 2.90 9.33
C VAL A 100 -3.26 3.76 9.86
N ASP A 101 -3.57 4.58 10.87
CA ASP A 101 -2.69 5.61 11.38
C ASP A 101 -1.39 5.03 11.95
N GLU A 102 -1.45 3.87 12.62
CA GLU A 102 -0.29 3.21 13.21
C GLU A 102 0.75 2.76 12.19
N LEU A 103 0.31 2.51 10.95
CA LEU A 103 1.17 2.09 9.84
C LEU A 103 1.43 3.23 8.85
N GLU A 104 0.81 4.39 9.08
CA GLU A 104 0.75 5.52 8.15
C GLU A 104 0.35 5.11 6.73
N VAL A 105 -0.69 4.28 6.60
CA VAL A 105 -1.18 3.80 5.29
C VAL A 105 -2.62 4.24 5.05
N ALA A 106 -2.86 4.81 3.87
CA ALA A 106 -4.20 5.14 3.38
C ALA A 106 -4.47 4.49 2.02
N PHE A 107 -5.67 3.97 1.83
CA PHE A 107 -6.10 3.40 0.56
C PHE A 107 -7.61 3.54 0.40
N VAL A 108 -8.08 3.28 -0.82
CA VAL A 108 -9.50 3.34 -1.17
C VAL A 108 -10.00 1.94 -1.46
N GLU A 109 -11.14 1.58 -0.87
CA GLU A 109 -11.87 0.36 -1.19
C GLU A 109 -13.24 0.69 -1.78
N GLN A 110 -13.79 -0.24 -2.55
CA GLN A 110 -15.18 -0.13 -3.01
C GLN A 110 -16.10 -0.32 -1.80
N ALA A 111 -17.06 0.58 -1.59
CA ALA A 111 -18.07 0.40 -0.56
C ALA A 111 -18.95 -0.81 -0.91
N GLY A 112 -19.02 -1.79 -0.01
CA GLY A 112 -19.97 -2.90 -0.09
C GLY A 112 -21.33 -2.46 0.41
N TYR A 113 -22.34 -2.47 -0.46
CA TYR A 113 -23.75 -2.36 -0.12
C TYR A 113 -24.62 -2.88 -1.28
N GLU A 114 -25.83 -3.32 -0.97
CA GLU A 114 -26.77 -3.75 -2.00
C GLU A 114 -27.40 -2.54 -2.69
N SER A 115 -27.15 -2.42 -4.00
CA SER A 115 -27.81 -1.43 -4.83
C SER A 115 -27.94 -1.92 -6.26
N ARG A 116 -29.17 -1.87 -6.77
CA ARG A 116 -29.44 -2.13 -8.20
C ARG A 116 -28.71 -1.16 -9.14
N TRP A 117 -28.30 0.00 -8.62
CA TRP A 117 -27.59 1.03 -9.37
C TRP A 117 -26.09 1.05 -9.11
N GLY A 118 -25.61 0.25 -8.16
CA GLY A 118 -24.20 0.20 -7.79
C GLY A 118 -23.31 -0.03 -9.00
N ARG A 119 -22.16 0.66 -9.02
CA ARG A 119 -21.13 0.50 -10.05
C ARG A 119 -19.80 0.30 -9.37
N ARG A 120 -19.06 -0.73 -9.79
CA ARG A 120 -17.68 -0.92 -9.35
C ARG A 120 -16.75 -0.06 -10.21
N ILE A 121 -16.06 0.88 -9.58
CA ILE A 121 -15.11 1.80 -10.23
C ILE A 121 -13.70 1.26 -10.13
N LEU A 122 -13.34 0.72 -8.96
CA LEU A 122 -12.03 0.10 -8.77
C LEU A 122 -11.94 -1.15 -9.62
N LYS A 123 -10.85 -1.27 -10.39
CA LYS A 123 -10.57 -2.46 -11.17
C LYS A 123 -10.31 -3.63 -10.23
N ARG A 124 -10.91 -4.78 -10.56
CA ARG A 124 -10.56 -6.03 -9.91
C ARG A 124 -9.30 -6.58 -10.57
N GLU A 125 -8.35 -6.92 -9.73
CA GLU A 125 -7.20 -7.73 -10.12
C GLU A 125 -7.48 -9.14 -9.64
N ALA A 126 -7.34 -10.13 -10.54
CA ALA A 126 -7.35 -11.51 -10.13
C ALA A 126 -6.08 -11.76 -9.28
N ILE A 127 -6.27 -12.38 -8.12
CA ILE A 127 -5.17 -12.79 -7.24
C ILE A 127 -5.14 -14.31 -7.33
N HIS A 128 -4.01 -14.87 -7.74
CA HIS A 128 -3.85 -16.31 -7.80
C HIS A 128 -3.59 -16.90 -6.41
N THR A 129 -3.74 -18.22 -6.30
CA THR A 129 -3.59 -18.94 -5.03
C THR A 129 -2.23 -18.68 -4.38
N TYR A 130 -1.14 -18.73 -5.15
CA TYR A 130 0.21 -18.47 -4.65
C TYR A 130 0.39 -17.01 -4.21
N ASP A 131 -0.20 -16.06 -4.94
CA ASP A 131 -0.17 -14.64 -4.59
C ASP A 131 -0.85 -14.40 -3.22
N ALA A 132 -2.02 -15.02 -3.02
CA ALA A 132 -2.77 -14.92 -1.77
C ALA A 132 -2.03 -15.58 -0.59
N ILE A 133 -1.43 -16.76 -0.82
CA ILE A 133 -0.63 -17.46 0.19
C ILE A 133 0.59 -16.61 0.58
N LEU A 134 1.34 -16.11 -0.40
CA LEU A 134 2.50 -15.25 -0.15
C LEU A 134 2.08 -14.01 0.66
N ALA A 135 1.03 -13.33 0.22
CA ALA A 135 0.55 -12.13 0.90
C ALA A 135 0.10 -12.42 2.36
N LEU A 136 -0.56 -13.55 2.59
CA LEU A 136 -0.94 -14.04 3.92
C LEU A 136 0.30 -14.27 4.80
N HIS A 137 1.33 -14.94 4.27
CA HIS A 137 2.56 -15.19 5.01
C HIS A 137 3.32 -13.90 5.32
N LEU A 138 3.44 -12.98 4.35
CA LEU A 138 4.07 -11.69 4.56
C LEU A 138 3.37 -10.85 5.63
N ALA A 139 2.02 -10.85 5.64
CA ALA A 139 1.26 -10.15 6.68
C ALA A 139 1.49 -10.74 8.08
N LYS A 140 1.56 -12.07 8.19
CA LYS A 140 1.89 -12.74 9.46
C LYS A 140 3.33 -12.45 9.89
N TYR A 141 4.27 -12.50 8.95
CA TYR A 141 5.68 -12.25 9.19
C TYR A 141 5.89 -10.83 9.71
N LEU A 142 5.27 -9.83 9.08
CA LEU A 142 5.33 -8.44 9.52
C LEU A 142 4.79 -8.25 10.94
N ARG A 143 3.65 -8.87 11.27
CA ARG A 143 3.05 -8.75 12.62
C ARG A 143 3.83 -9.45 13.72
N ALA A 144 4.53 -10.53 13.37
CA ALA A 144 5.38 -11.24 14.31
C ALA A 144 6.71 -10.50 14.54
N SER A 145 7.14 -9.70 13.56
CA SER A 145 8.33 -8.88 13.69
C SER A 145 8.13 -7.74 14.68
N ARG A 146 9.22 -7.40 15.38
CA ARG A 146 9.31 -6.21 16.25
C ARG A 146 10.10 -5.08 15.59
N ASP A 147 10.64 -5.33 14.41
CA ASP A 147 11.51 -4.41 13.71
C ASP A 147 10.71 -3.36 12.93
N GLU A 148 11.27 -2.16 12.85
CA GLU A 148 10.68 -1.03 12.12
C GLU A 148 10.69 -1.27 10.60
N GLN A 149 11.66 -2.05 10.11
CA GLN A 149 11.76 -2.49 8.72
C GLN A 149 11.98 -4.00 8.67
N VAL A 150 11.11 -4.68 7.92
CA VAL A 150 11.14 -6.13 7.79
C VAL A 150 11.73 -6.49 6.44
N LEU A 151 12.84 -7.21 6.47
CA LEU A 151 13.49 -7.75 5.27
C LEU A 151 13.17 -9.23 5.13
N ILE A 152 13.09 -9.69 3.89
CA ILE A 152 12.91 -11.10 3.56
C ILE A 152 13.70 -11.40 2.29
N THR A 153 14.46 -12.47 2.30
CA THR A 153 15.22 -12.95 1.14
C THR A 153 14.34 -13.82 0.24
N ARG A 154 14.73 -13.93 -1.03
CA ARG A 154 14.10 -14.82 -1.99
C ARG A 154 14.07 -16.26 -1.46
N GLU A 155 15.18 -16.74 -0.91
CA GLU A 155 15.28 -18.09 -0.34
C GLU A 155 14.28 -18.30 0.80
N GLU A 156 14.17 -17.35 1.73
CA GLU A 156 13.16 -17.40 2.80
C GLU A 156 11.73 -17.42 2.24
N ILE A 157 11.44 -16.68 1.16
CA ILE A 157 10.13 -16.76 0.51
C ILE A 157 9.86 -18.17 -0.01
N HIS A 158 10.83 -18.80 -0.68
CA HIS A 158 10.70 -20.19 -1.14
C HIS A 158 10.50 -21.16 0.04
N GLU A 159 11.18 -20.94 1.17
CA GLU A 159 11.00 -21.75 2.39
C GLU A 159 9.60 -21.62 2.99
N LEU A 160 8.95 -20.46 2.91
CA LEU A 160 7.55 -20.30 3.36
C LEU A 160 6.60 -21.26 2.65
N PHE A 161 6.92 -21.62 1.40
CA PHE A 161 6.15 -22.53 0.57
C PHE A 161 6.57 -24.00 0.70
N ALA A 162 7.66 -24.33 1.40
CA ALA A 162 8.16 -25.71 1.54
C ALA A 162 7.13 -26.65 2.20
N GLY A 163 6.26 -26.12 3.07
CA GLY A 163 5.14 -26.86 3.66
C GLY A 163 4.01 -27.21 2.67
N VAL A 164 3.90 -26.45 1.57
CA VAL A 164 2.86 -26.60 0.53
C VAL A 164 3.29 -27.60 -0.54
N THR A 165 4.59 -27.67 -0.84
CA THR A 165 5.17 -28.55 -1.88
C THR A 165 4.84 -30.02 -1.66
N ASN A 166 4.67 -30.46 -0.41
CA ASN A 166 4.46 -31.87 -0.09
C ASN A 166 3.02 -32.36 -0.39
N THR A 167 2.12 -31.47 -0.82
CA THR A 167 0.69 -31.79 -0.99
C THR A 167 0.14 -31.51 -2.39
N ILE A 168 0.74 -30.60 -3.18
CA ILE A 168 0.08 -30.04 -4.38
C ILE A 168 0.80 -30.32 -5.71
N ASP A 169 2.13 -30.25 -5.79
CA ASP A 169 2.85 -30.30 -7.08
C ASP A 169 4.01 -31.31 -7.08
N ARG A 170 4.03 -32.19 -8.09
CA ARG A 170 5.11 -33.17 -8.32
C ARG A 170 6.23 -32.64 -9.25
N ASP A 171 6.06 -31.43 -9.78
CA ASP A 171 7.00 -30.74 -10.68
C ASP A 171 7.55 -29.48 -10.00
N LEU A 172 8.76 -29.61 -9.44
CA LEU A 172 9.47 -28.53 -8.74
C LEU A 172 9.71 -27.31 -9.62
N ALA A 173 9.96 -27.50 -10.93
CA ALA A 173 10.27 -26.38 -11.82
C ALA A 173 9.05 -25.51 -12.12
N LEU A 174 7.85 -26.10 -12.12
CA LEU A 174 6.60 -25.35 -12.27
C LEU A 174 6.20 -24.66 -10.97
N PHE A 175 6.45 -25.30 -9.83
CA PHE A 175 6.26 -24.74 -8.50
C PHE A 175 7.11 -23.48 -8.29
N ASP A 176 8.42 -23.55 -8.57
CA ASP A 176 9.32 -22.41 -8.46
C ASP A 176 8.84 -21.23 -9.30
N LYS A 177 8.38 -21.48 -10.54
CA LYS A 177 7.82 -20.44 -11.41
C LYS A 177 6.57 -19.78 -10.84
N ARG A 178 5.71 -20.52 -10.14
CA ARG A 178 4.51 -19.97 -9.50
C ARG A 178 4.87 -19.07 -8.32
N ILE A 179 5.88 -19.45 -7.54
CA ILE A 179 6.41 -18.60 -6.46
C ILE A 179 7.02 -17.32 -7.03
N GLU A 180 7.83 -17.43 -8.08
CA GLU A 180 8.44 -16.29 -8.76
C GLU A 180 7.37 -15.32 -9.30
N HIS A 181 6.31 -15.84 -9.91
CA HIS A 181 5.17 -15.04 -10.33
C HIS A 181 4.50 -14.32 -9.15
N ALA A 182 4.33 -15.01 -8.01
CA ALA A 182 3.77 -14.40 -6.81
C ALA A 182 4.66 -13.28 -6.24
N ILE A 183 5.98 -13.46 -6.26
CA ILE A 183 6.95 -12.42 -5.85
C ILE A 183 6.82 -11.20 -6.76
N ASP A 184 6.83 -11.41 -8.08
CA ASP A 184 6.66 -10.32 -9.05
C ASP A 184 5.31 -9.62 -8.88
N LYS A 185 4.25 -10.37 -8.57
CA LYS A 185 2.94 -9.78 -8.28
C LYS A 185 2.94 -8.96 -6.98
N MET A 186 3.62 -9.41 -5.93
CA MET A 186 3.76 -8.63 -4.69
C MET A 186 4.61 -7.36 -4.88
N ASP A 187 5.61 -7.40 -5.77
CA ASP A 187 6.41 -6.22 -6.16
C ASP A 187 5.55 -5.24 -6.99
N GLU A 188 4.75 -5.73 -7.94
CA GLU A 188 3.78 -4.93 -8.72
C GLU A 188 2.76 -4.24 -7.81
N LEU A 189 2.27 -4.95 -6.80
CA LEU A 189 1.33 -4.42 -5.79
C LEU A 189 2.00 -3.50 -4.75
N GLU A 190 3.32 -3.29 -4.85
CA GLU A 190 4.15 -2.50 -3.94
C GLU A 190 4.14 -3.03 -2.48
N PHE A 191 3.82 -4.31 -2.29
CA PHE A 191 3.92 -5.00 -1.00
C PHE A 191 5.31 -5.53 -0.71
N LEU A 192 6.07 -5.87 -1.76
CA LEU A 192 7.50 -6.11 -1.69
C LEU A 192 8.24 -4.99 -2.42
N ARG A 193 9.49 -4.76 -2.02
CA ARG A 193 10.41 -3.88 -2.73
C ARG A 193 11.80 -4.49 -2.76
N LYS A 194 12.37 -4.65 -3.95
CA LYS A 194 13.76 -5.08 -4.13
C LYS A 194 14.74 -4.07 -3.51
N GLN A 195 15.68 -4.57 -2.71
CA GLN A 195 16.79 -3.76 -2.20
C GLN A 195 17.75 -3.38 -3.34
N ARG A 196 18.37 -2.20 -3.22
CA ARG A 196 19.28 -1.71 -4.27
C ARG A 196 20.60 -2.47 -4.30
N ASP A 197 21.09 -2.83 -3.12
CA ASP A 197 22.40 -3.46 -2.96
C ASP A 197 22.33 -4.99 -3.12
N ASP A 198 21.14 -5.58 -2.91
CA ASP A 198 20.90 -7.00 -3.04
C ASP A 198 19.53 -7.26 -3.69
N PRO A 199 19.47 -7.67 -4.97
CA PRO A 199 18.21 -7.89 -5.68
C PRO A 199 17.44 -9.13 -5.21
N ASP A 200 18.06 -10.02 -4.43
CA ASP A 200 17.40 -11.18 -3.82
C ASP A 200 16.87 -10.88 -2.42
N THR A 201 17.10 -9.68 -1.89
CA THR A 201 16.52 -9.22 -0.64
C THR A 201 15.42 -8.20 -0.89
N PHE A 202 14.28 -8.40 -0.23
CA PHE A 202 13.11 -7.56 -0.35
C PHE A 202 12.79 -6.90 0.99
N THR A 203 12.32 -5.65 0.95
CA THR A 203 11.66 -5.01 2.08
C THR A 203 10.16 -5.24 1.98
N VAL A 204 9.57 -5.69 3.08
CA VAL A 204 8.12 -5.90 3.20
C VAL A 204 7.46 -4.59 3.60
N SER A 205 6.51 -4.13 2.79
CA SER A 205 5.76 -2.90 3.02
C SER A 205 4.73 -3.06 4.14
N PRO A 206 4.64 -2.12 5.11
CA PRO A 206 3.59 -2.14 6.14
C PRO A 206 2.16 -2.12 5.59
N ALA A 207 1.98 -1.63 4.36
CA ALA A 207 0.69 -1.62 3.67
C ALA A 207 0.04 -3.00 3.56
N ILE A 208 0.83 -4.08 3.53
CA ILE A 208 0.27 -5.43 3.50
C ILE A 208 -0.55 -5.74 4.75
N SER A 209 -0.14 -5.25 5.93
CA SER A 209 -0.89 -5.44 7.18
C SER A 209 -2.13 -4.57 7.27
N ALA A 210 -2.14 -3.42 6.60
CA ALA A 210 -3.30 -2.56 6.50
C ALA A 210 -4.39 -3.17 5.60
N VAL A 211 -3.99 -3.79 4.48
CA VAL A 211 -4.91 -4.45 3.54
C VAL A 211 -5.37 -5.82 4.05
N MET A 212 -4.43 -6.65 4.51
CA MET A 212 -4.73 -7.98 5.04
C MET A 212 -5.20 -7.89 6.48
N THR A 213 -6.43 -7.46 6.72
CA THR A 213 -6.98 -7.36 8.08
C THR A 213 -7.06 -8.72 8.80
N ALA A 214 -7.28 -8.73 10.12
CA ALA A 214 -7.34 -9.97 10.89
C ALA A 214 -8.47 -10.93 10.44
N SER A 215 -9.62 -10.40 10.04
CA SER A 215 -10.73 -11.20 9.50
C SER A 215 -10.32 -11.84 8.17
N VAL A 216 -9.84 -11.03 7.24
CA VAL A 216 -9.32 -11.46 5.93
C VAL A 216 -8.29 -12.58 6.06
N ILE A 217 -7.37 -12.44 7.01
CA ILE A 217 -6.34 -13.47 7.27
C ILE A 217 -6.96 -14.76 7.80
N THR A 218 -7.91 -14.67 8.72
CA THR A 218 -8.59 -15.84 9.28
C THR A 218 -9.39 -16.57 8.20
N ASP A 219 -10.09 -15.82 7.33
CA ASP A 219 -10.89 -16.37 6.25
C ASP A 219 -10.01 -17.05 5.18
N LEU A 220 -8.94 -16.37 4.74
CA LEU A 220 -7.97 -16.96 3.82
C LEU A 220 -7.27 -18.18 4.40
N GLN A 221 -6.96 -18.20 5.70
CA GLN A 221 -6.39 -19.37 6.35
C GLN A 221 -7.34 -20.57 6.29
N LYS A 222 -8.61 -20.36 6.58
CA LYS A 222 -9.63 -21.41 6.53
C LYS A 222 -9.80 -21.96 5.12
N GLN A 223 -9.86 -21.07 4.12
CA GLN A 223 -9.92 -21.46 2.70
C GLN A 223 -8.67 -22.25 2.29
N PHE A 224 -7.49 -21.80 2.71
CA PHE A 224 -6.24 -22.47 2.41
C PHE A 224 -6.12 -23.86 3.06
N GLU A 225 -6.51 -24.01 4.33
CA GLU A 225 -6.53 -25.30 5.02
C GLU A 225 -7.53 -26.27 4.38
N GLN A 226 -8.71 -25.78 3.98
CA GLN A 226 -9.70 -26.57 3.26
C GLN A 226 -9.17 -27.02 1.89
N PHE A 227 -8.44 -26.15 1.21
CA PHE A 227 -7.85 -26.40 -0.10
C PHE A 227 -6.70 -27.43 -0.05
N ILE A 228 -5.81 -27.33 0.94
CA ILE A 228 -4.78 -28.37 1.20
C ILE A 228 -5.42 -29.71 1.58
N GLY A 229 -6.50 -29.68 2.36
CA GLY A 229 -7.21 -30.88 2.80
C GLY A 229 -7.98 -31.62 1.70
N SER A 230 -8.39 -30.93 0.63
CA SER A 230 -9.16 -31.52 -0.49
C SER A 230 -8.30 -32.10 -1.62
N GLY A 231 -7.01 -31.73 -1.71
CA GLY A 231 -6.09 -32.22 -2.74
C GLY A 231 -6.42 -31.75 -4.17
N GLU A 232 -7.19 -30.68 -4.30
CA GLU A 232 -7.54 -30.09 -5.59
C GLU A 232 -6.36 -29.28 -6.13
N THR A 233 -6.05 -29.36 -7.43
CA THR A 233 -4.95 -28.61 -8.05
C THR A 233 -5.34 -27.14 -8.21
N GLY A 234 -4.56 -26.24 -7.60
CA GLY A 234 -4.96 -24.87 -7.23
C GLY A 234 -4.98 -23.82 -8.32
N ASP A 235 -5.39 -24.20 -9.52
CA ASP A 235 -5.51 -23.26 -10.63
C ASP A 235 -6.76 -22.36 -10.51
N ASP A 236 -7.80 -22.75 -9.74
CA ASP A 236 -9.09 -22.03 -9.71
C ASP A 236 -9.62 -21.62 -8.32
N ALA A 237 -9.04 -22.09 -7.21
CA ALA A 237 -9.66 -21.94 -5.89
C ALA A 237 -9.58 -20.52 -5.28
N ALA A 238 -8.56 -19.71 -5.61
CA ALA A 238 -8.40 -18.35 -5.06
C ALA A 238 -9.06 -17.25 -5.92
N SER A 239 -9.89 -17.60 -6.91
CA SER A 239 -10.69 -16.60 -7.64
C SER A 239 -11.78 -15.95 -6.76
N GLU A 240 -12.04 -16.51 -5.57
CA GLU A 240 -12.84 -15.86 -4.52
C GLU A 240 -12.04 -14.75 -3.83
N THR A 241 -11.98 -13.63 -4.56
CA THR A 241 -11.83 -12.24 -4.13
C THR A 241 -11.66 -12.04 -2.61
N LEU A 242 -10.54 -11.41 -2.22
CA LEU A 242 -10.37 -10.70 -0.95
C LEU A 242 -11.51 -9.69 -0.74
N GLU A 243 -12.62 -10.14 -0.16
CA GLU A 243 -13.65 -9.27 0.37
C GLU A 243 -13.21 -8.80 1.75
N THR A 244 -13.02 -7.50 1.91
CA THR A 244 -13.04 -6.87 3.23
C THR A 244 -14.49 -6.87 3.72
N SER A 245 -14.97 -8.05 4.13
CA SER A 245 -16.30 -8.24 4.71
C SER A 245 -16.31 -7.64 6.12
N ALA A 246 -16.94 -6.47 6.24
CA ALA A 246 -17.48 -6.00 7.49
C ALA A 246 -18.93 -6.47 7.56
N ALA A 247 -19.14 -7.55 8.31
CA ALA A 247 -20.38 -8.01 8.93
C ALA A 247 -21.55 -8.42 8.01
N ASP A 248 -21.69 -9.74 7.82
CA ASP A 248 -23.00 -10.41 7.83
C ASP A 248 -22.96 -11.49 8.93
N ARG A 249 -23.64 -11.19 10.04
CA ARG A 249 -24.09 -12.22 10.98
C ARG A 249 -25.61 -12.26 10.83
N ASP A 250 -26.07 -13.22 10.05
CA ASP A 250 -27.45 -13.67 10.08
C ASP A 250 -27.68 -14.41 11.40
N GLU A 251 -28.47 -13.80 12.29
CA GLU A 251 -29.28 -14.53 13.26
C GLU A 251 -30.67 -14.62 12.66
N ASP A 252 -30.88 -15.63 11.81
CA ASP A 252 -32.20 -16.20 11.57
C ASP A 252 -32.52 -17.07 12.80
N ASP A 253 -33.44 -16.59 13.64
CA ASP A 253 -34.16 -17.43 14.60
C ASP A 253 -35.65 -17.30 14.25
N ASP A 254 -36.08 -18.14 13.31
CA ASP A 254 -37.48 -18.49 13.11
C ASP A 254 -37.85 -19.52 14.19
N ASP A 255 -38.67 -19.13 15.19
CA ASP A 255 -39.54 -20.08 15.87
C ASP A 255 -40.87 -19.46 16.35
N GLU A 256 -41.93 -20.00 15.74
CA GLU A 256 -43.30 -20.23 16.22
C GLU A 256 -44.18 -19.10 16.84
N GLY A 257 -45.24 -18.76 16.08
CA GLY A 257 -46.65 -18.90 16.49
C GLY A 257 -47.19 -18.18 17.74
N ASP A 258 -48.11 -17.23 17.55
CA ASP A 258 -49.54 -17.39 17.93
C ASP A 258 -50.32 -16.06 17.86
N ASP A 259 -51.49 -16.15 17.21
CA ASP A 259 -52.80 -15.62 17.60
C ASP A 259 -52.96 -14.15 18.08
N TRP A 260 -53.62 -13.33 17.24
CA TRP A 260 -54.88 -12.57 17.44
C TRP A 260 -54.94 -11.28 16.61
#